data_AF-A0A3B8I5S2-F1
#
_entry.id   AF-A0A3B8I5S2-F1
#
_cell.length_a   1.000
_cell.length_b   1.000
_cell.length_c   1.000
_cell.angle_alpha   90.00
_cell.angle_beta   90.00
_cell.angle_gamma   90.00
#
_symmetry.space_group_name_H-M   'P 1'
#
loop_
_entity.id
_entity.type
_entity.pdbx_description
1 polymer ?
#
loop_
_entity_poly.entity_id
_entity_poly.type
_entity_poly.pdbx_seq_one_letter_code
_entity_poly.pdbx_strand_id
1 'polypeptide(L)' 'RVALAPGETQTVTIEVPVSQLAYWSPDNGWAVEPGTFSLWVGPDCRPGEVVEFTVE' A
#
# COMPACT_ATOMS: atom_id res chain seq x y z
N ARG A 1 -9.36 5.92 -10.06
CA ARG A 1 -9.08 6.31 -11.46
C ARG A 1 -8.95 7.83 -11.49
N VAL A 2 -7.93 8.35 -12.18
CA VAL A 2 -7.69 9.79 -12.36
C VAL A 2 -7.73 10.06 -13.86
N ALA A 3 -8.41 11.12 -14.29
CA ALA A 3 -8.39 11.59 -15.67
C ALA A 3 -7.43 12.77 -15.78
N LEU A 4 -6.59 12.78 -16.81
CA LEU A 4 -5.61 13.84 -17.06
C LEU A 4 -5.77 14.34 -18.49
N ALA A 5 -5.74 15.66 -18.67
CA ALA A 5 -5.56 16.27 -19.98
C ALA A 5 -4.12 16.00 -20.51
N PRO A 6 -3.88 16.16 -21.83
CA PRO A 6 -2.53 16.06 -22.37
C PRO A 6 -1.56 17.01 -21.67
N GLY A 7 -0.49 16.45 -21.08
CA GLY A 7 0.53 17.21 -20.34
C GLY A 7 0.16 17.57 -18.90
N GLU A 8 -1.01 17.18 -18.41
CA GLU A 8 -1.41 17.40 -17.02
C GLU A 8 -0.72 16.39 -16.08
N THR A 9 -0.28 16.88 -14.93
CA THR A 9 0.28 16.07 -13.84
C THR A 9 -0.54 16.32 -12.59
N GLN A 10 -0.92 15.24 -11.90
CA GLN A 10 -1.67 15.33 -10.65
C GLN A 10 -1.02 14.46 -9.56
N THR A 11 -0.88 15.03 -8.36
CA THR A 11 -0.52 14.27 -7.15
C THR A 11 -1.75 13.54 -6.62
N VAL A 12 -1.59 12.24 -6.36
CA VAL A 12 -2.63 11.38 -5.78
C VAL A 12 -2.21 10.97 -4.38
N THR A 13 -3.08 11.21 -3.40
CA THR A 13 -2.90 10.76 -2.02
C THR A 13 -3.82 9.56 -1.77
N ILE A 14 -3.24 8.47 -1.27
CA ILE A 14 -3.97 7.27 -0.86
C ILE A 14 -3.66 7.05 0.62
N GLU A 15 -4.70 6.97 1.44
CA GLU A 15 -4.57 6.59 2.84
C GLU A 15 -4.58 5.08 2.95
N VAL A 16 -3.54 4.53 3.59
CA VAL A 16 -3.42 3.10 3.89
C VAL A 16 -3.37 2.94 5.41
N PRO A 17 -4.51 2.71 6.07
CA PRO A 17 -4.53 2.45 7.50
C PRO A 17 -3.74 1.18 7.83
N VAL A 18 -2.93 1.19 8.89
CA VAL A 18 -2.17 0.02 9.35
C VAL A 18 -3.09 -1.20 9.58
N SER A 19 -4.33 -0.98 10.01
CA SER A 19 -5.33 -2.05 10.17
C SER A 19 -5.67 -2.81 8.87
N GLN A 20 -5.41 -2.23 7.69
CA GLN A 20 -5.57 -2.93 6.41
C GLN A 20 -4.42 -3.89 6.09
N LEU A 21 -3.32 -3.83 6.85
CA LEU A 21 -2.22 -4.81 6.77
C LEU A 21 -2.53 -6.07 7.58
N ALA A 22 -3.67 -6.12 8.25
CA ALA A 22 -4.04 -7.23 9.10
C ALA A 22 -4.24 -8.50 8.27
N TYR A 23 -3.80 -9.62 8.83
CA TYR A 23 -4.03 -10.94 8.29
C TYR A 23 -4.62 -11.85 9.37
N TRP A 24 -5.26 -12.93 8.96
CA TRP A 24 -5.78 -13.91 9.91
C TRP A 24 -4.65 -14.81 10.42
N SER A 25 -4.35 -14.71 11.71
CA SER A 25 -3.43 -15.60 12.43
C SER A 25 -4.21 -16.70 13.18
N PRO A 26 -3.68 -17.93 13.30
CA PRO A 26 -4.31 -19.00 14.08
C PRO A 26 -4.48 -18.66 15.56
N ASP A 27 -3.55 -17.88 16.12
CA ASP A 27 -3.47 -17.60 17.56
C ASP A 27 -4.27 -16.36 17.97
N ASN A 28 -4.28 -15.31 17.14
CA ASN A 28 -4.83 -14.00 17.49
C ASN A 28 -6.00 -13.55 16.61
N GLY A 29 -6.42 -14.37 15.63
CA GLY A 29 -7.39 -13.95 14.62
C GLY A 29 -6.84 -12.84 13.74
N TRP A 30 -7.68 -11.88 13.32
CA TRP A 30 -7.25 -10.72 12.53
C TRP A 30 -6.29 -9.84 13.34
N ALA A 31 -5.02 -9.82 12.96
CA ALA A 31 -3.97 -9.05 13.62
C ALA A 31 -3.00 -8.45 12.60
N VAL A 32 -2.39 -7.33 12.96
CA VAL A 32 -1.23 -6.76 12.26
C VAL A 32 -0.01 -7.12 13.07
N GLU A 33 0.96 -7.77 12.46
CA GLU A 33 2.24 -8.05 13.11
C GLU A 33 3.26 -6.96 12.81
N PRO A 34 4.07 -6.54 13.79
CA PRO A 34 5.18 -5.65 13.55
C PRO A 34 6.15 -6.23 12.53
N GLY A 35 6.66 -5.39 11.64
CA GLY A 35 7.54 -5.84 10.57
C GLY A 35 7.73 -4.83 9.44
N THR A 36 8.58 -5.21 8.50
CA THR A 36 8.84 -4.45 7.28
C THR A 36 7.85 -4.87 6.19
N PHE A 37 7.17 -3.87 5.61
CA PHE A 37 6.25 -4.04 4.50
C PHE A 37 6.77 -3.31 3.27
N SER A 38 6.53 -3.89 2.09
CA SER A 38 6.78 -3.24 0.81
C SER A 38 5.49 -2.65 0.25
N LEU A 39 5.53 -1.39 -0.16
CA LEU A 39 4.47 -0.71 -0.88
C LEU A 39 4.84 -0.62 -2.37
N TRP A 40 4.04 -1.26 -3.23
CA TRP A 40 4.20 -1.19 -4.68
C TRP A 40 3.20 -0.20 -5.28
N VAL A 41 3.68 0.74 -6.09
CA VAL A 41 2.83 1.68 -6.84
C VAL A 41 3.14 1.59 -8.33
N GLY A 42 2.09 1.41 -9.14
CA GLY A 42 2.22 1.28 -10.58
C GLY A 42 0.87 1.29 -11.31
N PRO A 43 0.87 1.35 -12.65
CA PRO A 43 -0.34 1.36 -13.47
C PRO A 43 -0.99 -0.03 -13.61
N ASP A 44 -0.30 -1.10 -13.24
CA ASP A 44 -0.79 -2.48 -13.26
C ASP A 44 -0.20 -3.30 -12.08
N CYS A 45 -0.52 -4.60 -12.00
CA CYS A 45 -0.09 -5.48 -10.91
C CYS A 45 1.34 -6.04 -11.07
N ARG A 46 2.06 -5.67 -12.15
CA ARG A 46 3.48 -6.00 -12.25
C ARG A 46 4.27 -5.12 -11.28
N PRO A 47 5.46 -5.55 -10.86
CA PRO A 47 6.28 -4.75 -9.96
C PRO A 47 6.53 -3.36 -10.53
N GLY A 48 6.02 -2.34 -9.84
CA GLY A 48 6.27 -0.93 -10.10
C GLY A 48 7.38 -0.38 -9.20
N GLU A 49 7.26 0.88 -8.81
CA GLU A 49 8.13 1.49 -7.80
C GLU A 49 7.84 0.84 -6.43
N VAL A 50 8.90 0.58 -5.66
CA VAL A 50 8.81 -0.06 -4.34
C VAL A 50 9.36 0.89 -3.29
N VAL A 51 8.59 1.07 -2.22
CA VAL A 51 9.02 1.76 -1.00
C VAL A 51 8.82 0.82 0.18
N GLU A 52 9.81 0.74 1.07
CA GLU A 52 9.70 -0.06 2.31
C GLU A 52 9.36 0.84 3.50
N PHE A 53 8.54 0.32 4.41
CA PHE A 53 8.23 0.97 5.68
C PHE A 53 8.08 -0.07 6.80
N THR A 54 8.26 0.37 8.04
CA THR A 54 8.16 -0.48 9.24
C THR A 54 6.91 -0.15 10.02
N VAL A 55 6.22 -1.19 10.48
CA VAL A 55 5.17 -1.11 11.51
C VAL A 55 5.77 -1.63 12.81
N GLU A 56 5.67 -0.83 13.88
CA GLU A 56 6.12 -1.16 15.25
C GLU A 56 4.95 -1.61 16.14
#